data_AF-A0A844IJU6-F1
#
_entry.id   AF-A0A844IJU6-F1
#
_cell.length_a   1.000
_cell.length_b   1.000
_cell.length_c   1.000
_cell.angle_alpha   90.00
_cell.angle_beta   90.00
_cell.angle_gamma   90.00
#
_symmetry.space_group_name_H-M   'P 1'
#
loop_
_entity.id
_entity.type
_entity.pdbx_description
1 polymer ?
#
loop_
_entity_poly.entity_id
_entity_poly.type
_entity_poly.pdbx_seq_one_letter_code
_entity_poly.pdbx_strand_id
1 'polypeptide(L)' 'MSLCINPVCSQPNHPDNDENRFCQSCGSQLELIGRYRVLRLLSDKTGFGKIYEAYQQ' A
#
# COMPACT_ATOMS: atom_id res chain seq x y z
N MET A 1 2.74 3.15 9.29
CA MET A 1 3.36 2.43 8.16
C MET A 1 2.36 2.31 7.02
N SER A 2 2.76 2.66 5.79
CA SER A 2 1.90 2.50 4.61
C SER A 2 2.53 1.58 3.57
N LEU A 3 1.78 0.55 3.15
CA LEU A 3 2.17 -0.38 2.10
C LEU A 3 1.74 0.17 0.73
N CYS A 4 2.65 0.16 -0.23
CA CYS A 4 2.31 0.42 -1.62
C CYS A 4 1.62 -0.82 -2.24
N ILE A 5 0.45 -0.62 -2.87
CA ILE A 5 -0.27 -1.71 -3.56
C ILE A 5 0.00 -1.77 -5.06
N ASN A 6 0.91 -0.94 -5.58
CA ASN A 6 1.31 -1.02 -6.98
C ASN A 6 2.01 -2.38 -7.22
N PRO A 7 1.48 -3.26 -8.09
CA PRO A 7 2.02 -4.61 -8.29
C PRO A 7 3.44 -4.65 -8.85
N VAL A 8 3.91 -3.56 -9.47
CA VAL A 8 5.28 -3.46 -10.02
C VAL A 8 6.25 -2.74 -9.07
N CYS A 9 5.83 -2.40 -7.85
CA CYS A 9 6.70 -1.74 -6.87
C CYS A 9 7.80 -2.69 -6.40
N SER A 10 9.07 -2.26 -6.50
CA SER A 10 10.22 -3.05 -6.07
C SER A 10 10.36 -3.12 -4.54
N GLN A 11 9.90 -2.08 -3.83
CA GLN A 11 9.90 -2.05 -2.37
C GLN A 11 8.57 -1.52 -1.80
N PRO A 12 7.54 -2.38 -1.71
CA PRO A 12 6.20 -1.98 -1.27
C PRO A 12 6.13 -1.42 0.15
N ASN A 13 7.00 -1.89 1.05
CA ASN A 13 7.06 -1.47 2.45
C ASN A 13 8.26 -0.54 2.71
N HIS A 14 8.48 0.44 1.83
CA HIS A 14 9.54 1.42 2.00
C HIS A 14 9.34 2.19 3.32
N PRO A 15 10.37 2.37 4.16
CA PRO A 15 10.24 2.99 5.48
C PRO A 15 9.61 4.39 5.42
N ASP A 16 10.00 5.18 4.42
CA ASP A 16 9.51 6.56 4.24
C ASP A 16 8.08 6.66 3.70
N ASN A 17 7.39 5.54 3.42
CA ASN A 17 6.00 5.61 2.95
C ASN A 17 5.04 6.19 4.00
N ASP A 18 5.38 6.14 5.29
CA ASP A 18 4.47 6.59 6.34
C ASP A 18 4.21 8.10 6.30
N GLU A 19 5.26 8.87 6.06
CA GLU A 19 5.24 10.33 6.08
C GLU A 19 4.90 10.94 4.70
N ASN A 20 4.82 10.11 3.66
CA ASN A 20 4.66 10.57 2.28
C ASN A 20 3.30 10.18 1.69
N ARG A 21 2.79 10.99 0.75
CA ARG A 21 1.57 10.67 -0.03
C ARG A 21 1.83 9.73 -1.21
N PHE A 22 3.09 9.70 -1.65
CA PHE A 22 3.55 8.88 -2.77
C PHE A 22 4.59 7.88 -2.27
N CYS A 23 4.58 6.69 -2.85
CA CYS A 23 5.53 5.64 -2.51
C CYS A 23 6.94 6.07 -2.94
N GLN A 24 7.89 6.02 -2.01
CA GLN A 24 9.26 6.45 -2.29
C GLN A 24 10.05 5.47 -3.18
N SER A 25 9.53 4.26 -3.37
CA SER A 25 10.14 3.26 -4.26
C SER A 25 9.68 3.37 -5.73
N CYS A 26 8.42 3.78 -5.98
CA CYS A 26 7.85 3.73 -7.34
C CYS A 26 7.00 4.94 -7.75
N GLY A 27 6.79 5.93 -6.85
CA GLY A 27 6.01 7.14 -7.12
C GLY A 27 4.49 6.96 -7.13
N SER A 28 3.96 5.74 -6.95
CA SER A 28 2.50 5.51 -6.88
C SER A 28 1.88 6.23 -5.68
N GLN A 29 0.65 6.71 -5.82
CA GLN A 29 -0.14 7.22 -4.69
C GLN A 29 -0.37 6.10 -3.65
N LEU A 30 -0.18 6.43 -2.37
CA LEU A 30 -0.37 5.51 -1.25
C LEU A 30 -1.81 5.53 -0.69
N GLU A 31 -2.55 6.59 -1.01
CA GLU A 31 -3.94 6.78 -0.58
C GLU A 31 -4.91 6.15 -1.60
N LEU A 32 -5.77 5.27 -1.10
CA LEU A 32 -6.90 4.72 -1.84
C LEU A 32 -8.06 5.71 -1.78
N ILE A 33 -8.43 6.23 -2.94
CA ILE A 33 -9.55 7.18 -3.10
C ILE A 33 -9.39 8.40 -2.16
N GLY A 34 -8.14 8.78 -1.87
CA GLY A 34 -7.82 9.92 -0.99
C GLY A 34 -8.23 9.78 0.48
N ARG A 35 -8.57 8.57 0.96
CA ARG A 35 -9.10 8.38 2.33
C ARG A 35 -8.46 7.24 3.12
N TYR A 36 -8.09 6.15 2.46
CA TYR A 36 -7.58 4.97 3.14
C TYR A 36 -6.13 4.71 2.80
N ARG A 37 -5.37 4.22 3.78
CA ARG A 37 -4.01 3.73 3.57
C ARG A 37 -3.90 2.27 3.97
N VAL A 38 -3.11 1.53 3.20
CA VAL A 38 -2.90 0.10 3.42
C VAL A 38 -1.82 -0.11 4.47
N LEU A 39 -2.09 -0.95 5.47
CA LEU A 39 -1.14 -1.32 6.52
C LEU A 39 -0.33 -2.55 6.11
N ARG A 40 -1.03 -3.64 5.81
CA ARG A 40 -0.41 -4.94 5.53
C ARG A 40 -1.32 -5.85 4.72
N LEU A 41 -0.70 -6.83 4.08
CA LEU A 41 -1.39 -7.93 3.42
C LEU A 41 -1.99 -8.89 4.45
N LEU A 42 -3.26 -9.24 4.29
CA LEU A 42 -3.95 -10.26 5.10
C LEU A 42 -4.00 -11.61 4.37
N SER A 43 -4.25 -11.61 3.06
CA SER A 43 -4.29 -12.83 2.26
C SER A 43 -4.06 -12.53 0.78
N ASP A 44 -3.29 -13.35 0.09
CA ASP A 44 -3.10 -13.36 -1.36
C ASP A 44 -3.55 -14.68 -2.00
N LYS A 45 -4.18 -15.57 -1.22
CA LYS A 45 -4.53 -16.94 -1.62
C LYS A 45 -5.96 -17.11 -2.12
N THR A 46 -6.68 -16.01 -2.37
CA THR A 46 -8.11 -16.08 -2.74
C THR A 46 -8.32 -16.52 -4.18
N GLY A 47 -7.27 -16.55 -5.01
CA GLY A 47 -7.33 -16.95 -6.42
C GLY A 47 -7.78 -15.84 -7.39
N PHE A 48 -8.34 -14.75 -6.88
CA PHE A 48 -8.81 -13.61 -7.69
C PHE A 48 -8.39 -12.24 -7.13
N GLY A 49 -7.68 -12.19 -6.01
CA GLY A 49 -7.27 -10.92 -5.43
C GLY A 49 -6.37 -11.02 -4.22
N LYS A 50 -5.96 -9.85 -3.75
CA LYS A 50 -5.21 -9.68 -2.50
C LYS A 50 -6.09 -8.90 -1.53
N ILE A 51 -6.20 -9.40 -0.31
CA ILE A 51 -6.92 -8.77 0.79
C ILE A 51 -5.90 -8.07 1.67
N TYR A 52 -6.16 -6.80 1.96
CA TYR A 52 -5.31 -5.96 2.80
C TYR A 52 -6.08 -5.39 3.97
N GLU A 53 -5.36 -5.15 5.07
CA GLU A 53 -5.83 -4.31 6.15
C GLU A 53 -5.53 -2.86 5.81
N ALA A 54 -6.50 -1.97 5.99
CA ALA A 54 -6.37 -0.55 5.74
C ALA A 54 -6.96 0.26 6.89
N TYR A 55 -6.40 1.46 7.12
CA TYR A 55 -6.91 2.44 8.07
C TYR A 55 -7.42 3.67 7.34
N GLN A 56 -8.39 4.34 7.95
CA GLN A 56 -8.78 5.68 7.53
C GLN A 56 -7.71 6.67 8.02
N GLN A 57 -7.21 7.50 7.10
CA GLN A 57 -6.28 8.57 7.40
C GLN A 57 -6.97 9.81 7.98
#